data_AF-A0A3E2C8A4-F1
#
_entry.id   AF-A0A3E2C8A4-F1
#
_cell.length_a   1.000
_cell.length_b   1.000
_cell.length_c   1.000
_cell.angle_alpha   90.00
_cell.angle_beta   90.00
_cell.angle_gamma   90.00
#
_symmetry.space_group_name_H-M   'P 1'
#
loop_
_entity.id
_entity.type
_entity.pdbx_description
1 polymer ?
#
loop_
_entity_poly.entity_id
_entity_poly.type
_entity_poly.pdbx_seq_one_letter_code
_entity_poly.pdbx_strand_id
1 'polypeptide(L)'
;MPKSAHILIKIYKERTMNGVLSILLDVFRQPSVIVAMISLIGLAVQGKKISDIVQGSIRTMIGFLVLAAGSGVVTEALNPFGSMFQYAFHVQGVVPNNEAIIGTVLMKYGSEAALIFFFGMIVNIVLSITSRFKFIYLTGHVAFYMASMLAV
;
A
#
# COMPACT_ATOMS: atom_id res chain seq x y z
N MET A 1 10.73 11.15 -44.47
CA MET A 1 11.43 10.64 -43.27
C MET A 1 10.51 9.63 -42.57
N PRO A 2 10.93 8.37 -42.37
CA PRO A 2 10.02 7.31 -41.94
C PRO A 2 9.68 7.42 -40.44
N LYS A 3 8.40 7.24 -40.10
CA LYS A 3 7.83 7.31 -38.73
C LYS A 3 8.53 6.41 -37.70
N SER A 4 9.25 5.39 -38.17
CA SER A 4 10.01 4.43 -37.37
C SER A 4 11.19 5.07 -36.61
N ALA A 5 11.83 6.11 -37.18
CA ALA A 5 12.94 6.80 -36.53
C ALA A 5 12.48 7.66 -35.34
N HIS A 6 11.27 8.22 -35.40
CA HIS A 6 10.70 9.02 -34.32
C HIS A 6 10.32 8.19 -33.10
N ILE A 7 9.86 6.95 -33.30
CA ILE A 7 9.54 5.99 -32.23
C ILE A 7 10.82 5.49 -31.56
N LEU A 8 11.85 5.16 -32.34
CA LEU A 8 13.16 4.75 -31.82
C LEU A 8 13.85 5.88 -31.04
N ILE A 9 13.77 7.13 -31.51
CA ILE A 9 14.30 8.29 -30.77
C ILE A 9 13.49 8.54 -29.48
N LYS A 10 12.17 8.32 -29.48
CA LYS A 10 11.34 8.45 -28.27
C LYS A 10 11.63 7.35 -27.24
N ILE A 11 11.79 6.10 -27.69
CA ILE A 11 12.17 4.95 -26.86
C ILE A 11 13.59 5.10 -26.31
N TYR A 12 14.53 5.60 -27.13
CA TYR A 12 15.91 5.83 -26.67
C TYR A 12 16.01 7.02 -25.72
N LYS A 13 15.21 8.08 -25.93
CA LYS A 13 15.12 9.28 -25.07
C LYS A 13 14.39 9.01 -23.74
N GLU A 14 13.39 8.12 -23.72
CA GLU A 14 12.78 7.62 -22.47
C GLU A 14 13.75 6.71 -21.70
N ARG A 15 14.54 5.87 -22.37
CA ARG A 15 15.59 5.06 -21.74
C ARG A 15 16.78 5.87 -21.19
N THR A 16 16.99 7.11 -21.66
CA THR A 16 18.07 8.02 -21.21
C THR A 16 17.60 9.09 -20.22
N MET A 17 16.38 9.00 -19.67
CA MET A 17 16.03 9.72 -18.45
C MET A 17 16.69 9.02 -17.25
N ASN A 18 18.00 9.26 -17.11
CA ASN A 18 18.89 9.02 -15.97
C ASN A 18 18.54 7.77 -15.14
N GLY A 19 19.30 6.68 -15.25
CA GLY A 19 19.07 5.46 -14.45
C GLY A 19 18.91 5.69 -12.94
N VAL A 20 19.43 6.81 -12.42
CA VAL A 20 19.19 7.28 -11.04
C VAL A 20 17.73 7.71 -10.79
N LEU A 21 17.10 8.39 -11.75
CA LEU A 21 15.70 8.83 -11.69
C LEU A 21 14.74 7.63 -11.73
N SER A 22 15.00 6.62 -12.55
CA SER A 22 14.17 5.41 -12.59
C SER A 22 14.25 4.63 -11.27
N ILE A 23 15.46 4.50 -10.71
CA ILE A 23 15.65 3.84 -9.40
C ILE A 23 14.94 4.62 -8.29
N LEU A 24 15.05 5.95 -8.28
CA LEU A 24 14.32 6.80 -7.34
C LEU A 24 12.81 6.60 -7.48
N LEU A 25 12.27 6.64 -8.70
CA LEU A 25 10.85 6.44 -8.94
C LEU A 25 10.38 5.05 -8.48
N ASP A 26 11.16 4.00 -8.68
CA ASP A 26 10.81 2.66 -8.23
C ASP A 26 10.78 2.55 -6.71
N VAL A 27 11.72 3.19 -6.01
CA VAL A 27 11.73 3.26 -4.54
C VAL A 27 10.52 4.04 -4.02
N PHE A 28 10.18 5.17 -4.65
CA PHE A 28 9.02 5.98 -4.25
C PHE A 28 7.68 5.31 -4.56
N ARG A 29 7.63 4.38 -5.51
CA ARG A 29 6.43 3.61 -5.84
C ARG A 29 6.20 2.42 -4.92
N GLN A 30 7.16 2.09 -4.06
CA GLN A 30 7.02 0.97 -3.13
C GLN A 30 6.07 1.36 -1.98
N PRO A 31 4.97 0.60 -1.76
CA PRO A 31 3.98 0.93 -0.74
C PRO A 31 4.57 1.14 0.67
N SER A 32 5.56 0.32 1.06
CA SER A 32 6.23 0.41 2.35
C SER A 32 6.91 1.77 2.58
N VAL A 33 7.47 2.37 1.53
CA VAL A 33 8.13 3.68 1.58
C VAL A 33 7.11 4.80 1.75
N ILE A 34 5.98 4.72 1.03
CA ILE A 34 4.89 5.71 1.15
C ILE A 34 4.30 5.69 2.56
N VAL A 35 4.02 4.51 3.13
CA VAL A 35 3.48 4.40 4.48
C VAL A 35 4.49 4.89 5.53
N ALA A 36 5.79 4.63 5.33
CA ALA A 36 6.84 5.18 6.19
C ALA A 36 6.92 6.72 6.13
N MET A 37 6.76 7.31 4.94
CA MET A 37 6.70 8.76 4.75
C MET A 37 5.49 9.38 5.44
N ILE A 38 4.32 8.74 5.38
CA ILE A 38 3.12 9.18 6.09
C ILE A 38 3.37 9.21 7.61
N SER A 39 4.00 8.16 8.15
CA SER A 39 4.37 8.09 9.57
C SER A 39 5.38 9.17 9.96
N LEU A 40 6.38 9.41 9.11
CA LEU A 40 7.39 10.46 9.29
C LEU A 40 6.73 11.84 9.40
N ILE A 41 5.86 12.18 8.45
CA ILE A 41 5.12 13.44 8.44
C ILE A 41 4.21 13.53 9.66
N GLY A 42 3.48 12.46 9.99
CA GLY A 42 2.58 12.43 11.14
C GLY A 42 3.28 12.65 12.48
N LEU A 43 4.47 12.06 12.67
CA LEU A 43 5.26 12.23 13.89
C LEU A 43 5.95 13.61 13.95
N ALA A 44 6.37 14.15 12.80
CA ALA A 44 6.92 15.49 12.69
C ALA A 44 5.85 16.55 13.04
N VAL A 45 4.63 16.42 12.53
CA VAL A 45 3.50 17.31 12.84
C VAL A 45 3.12 17.24 14.33
N GLN A 46 3.27 16.07 14.96
CA GLN A 46 3.07 15.91 16.41
C GLN A 46 4.21 16.51 17.27
N GLY A 47 5.25 17.08 16.66
CA GLY A 47 6.37 17.68 17.39
C GLY A 47 7.19 16.68 18.21
N LYS A 48 7.24 15.40 17.79
CA LYS A 48 8.02 14.36 18.48
C LYS A 48 9.53 14.60 18.34
N LYS A 49 10.34 14.00 19.22
CA LYS A 49 11.80 14.08 19.11
C LYS A 49 12.27 13.43 17.82
N ILE A 50 13.35 13.94 17.22
CA ILE A 50 13.91 13.41 15.95
C ILE A 50 14.17 11.90 16.04
N SER A 51 14.69 11.42 17.17
CA SER A 51 14.89 9.98 17.43
C SER A 51 13.58 9.19 17.29
N ASP A 52 12.48 9.70 17.83
CA ASP A 52 11.18 9.03 17.79
C ASP A 52 10.57 9.08 16.38
N ILE A 53 10.78 10.18 15.64
CA ILE A 53 10.33 10.32 14.25
C ILE A 53 11.00 9.27 13.37
N VAL A 54 12.32 9.16 13.43
CA VAL A 54 13.08 8.19 12.62
C VAL A 54 12.75 6.77 13.02
N GLN A 55 12.74 6.47 14.32
CA GLN A 55 12.42 5.14 14.82
C GLN A 55 10.98 4.73 14.48
N GLY A 56 10.02 5.64 14.61
CA GLY A 56 8.63 5.40 14.24
C GLY A 56 8.45 5.12 12.75
N SER A 57 9.12 5.90 11.90
CA SER A 57 9.08 5.72 10.44
C SER A 57 9.64 4.35 10.02
N ILE A 58 10.77 3.95 10.61
CA ILE A 58 11.39 2.64 10.36
C ILE A 58 10.48 1.50 10.84
N ARG A 59 9.89 1.62 12.04
CA ARG A 59 8.94 0.62 12.54
C ARG A 59 7.73 0.47 11.63
N THR A 60 7.19 1.58 11.11
CA THR A 60 6.09 1.55 10.15
C THR A 60 6.49 0.84 8.86
N MET A 61 7.68 1.13 8.31
CA MET A 61 8.20 0.46 7.13
C MET A 61 8.35 -1.06 7.35
N ILE A 62 8.98 -1.46 8.45
CA ILE A 62 9.18 -2.87 8.81
C ILE A 62 7.84 -3.56 9.02
N GLY A 63 6.90 -2.92 9.72
CA GLY A 63 5.56 -3.46 9.95
C GLY A 63 4.83 -3.78 8.65
N PHE A 64 4.91 -2.89 7.65
CA PHE A 64 4.35 -3.14 6.32
C PHE A 64 5.02 -4.32 5.62
N LEU A 65 6.35 -4.41 5.64
CA LEU A 65 7.10 -5.50 5.01
C LEU A 65 6.76 -6.86 5.64
N VAL A 66 6.65 -6.91 6.97
CA VAL A 66 6.25 -8.12 7.70
C VAL A 66 4.82 -8.53 7.36
N LEU A 67 3.90 -7.56 7.24
CA LEU A 67 2.51 -7.84 6.84
C LEU A 67 2.43 -8.40 5.41
N ALA A 68 3.13 -7.78 4.46
CA ALA A 68 3.16 -8.25 3.08
C ALA A 68 3.77 -9.66 2.98
N ALA A 69 4.88 -9.92 3.68
CA ALA A 69 5.51 -11.23 3.73
C ALA A 69 4.61 -12.28 4.38
N GLY A 70 3.99 -11.96 5.52
CA GLY A 70 3.08 -12.87 6.24
C GLY A 70 1.84 -13.23 5.42
N SER A 71 1.25 -12.26 4.73
CA SER A 71 0.13 -12.52 3.83
C SER A 71 0.51 -13.43 2.66
N GLY A 72 1.73 -13.28 2.12
CA GLY A 72 2.26 -14.17 1.09
C GLY A 72 2.30 -15.63 1.57
N VAL A 73 2.87 -15.88 2.75
CA VAL A 73 2.94 -17.22 3.37
C VAL A 73 1.54 -17.82 3.56
N VAL A 74 0.58 -17.02 4.04
CA VAL A 74 -0.81 -17.48 4.22
C VAL A 74 -1.46 -17.80 2.86
N THR A 75 -1.28 -16.95 1.86
CA THR A 75 -1.85 -17.14 0.52
C THR A 75 -1.30 -18.40 -0.16
N GLU A 76 0.01 -18.64 -0.04
CA GLU A 76 0.66 -19.84 -0.55
C GLU A 76 0.12 -21.12 0.09
N ALA A 77 -0.20 -21.10 1.38
CA ALA A 77 -0.83 -22.23 2.06
C ALA A 77 -2.30 -22.43 1.67
N LEU A 78 -3.03 -21.35 1.39
CA LEU A 78 -4.46 -21.38 1.06
C LEU A 78 -4.74 -21.80 -0.39
N ASN A 79 -3.83 -21.53 -1.34
CA ASN A 79 -3.99 -21.92 -2.75
C ASN A 79 -4.17 -23.44 -2.97
N PRO A 80 -3.31 -24.33 -2.45
CA PRO A 80 -3.49 -25.77 -2.59
C PRO A 80 -4.72 -26.27 -1.83
N PHE A 81 -4.99 -25.71 -0.63
CA PHE A 81 -6.19 -26.03 0.13
C PHE A 81 -7.47 -25.69 -0.64
N GLY A 82 -7.53 -24.51 -1.26
CA GLY A 82 -8.63 -24.09 -2.12
C GLY A 82 -8.81 -25.06 -3.29
N SER A 83 -7.73 -25.44 -3.97
CA SER A 83 -7.79 -26.38 -5.09
C SER A 83 -8.32 -27.76 -4.69
N MET A 84 -7.90 -28.28 -3.54
CA MET A 84 -8.41 -29.54 -2.99
C MET A 84 -9.90 -29.44 -2.63
N PHE A 85 -10.32 -28.32 -2.05
CA PHE A 85 -11.71 -28.10 -1.65
C PHE A 85 -12.65 -27.95 -2.86
N GLN A 86 -12.20 -27.25 -3.91
CA GLN A 86 -12.92 -27.15 -5.18
C GLN A 86 -13.08 -28.52 -5.85
N TYR A 87 -12.02 -29.34 -5.86
CA TYR A 87 -12.07 -30.71 -6.39
C TYR A 87 -13.03 -31.62 -5.59
N ALA A 88 -12.98 -31.55 -4.26
CA ALA A 88 -13.78 -32.42 -3.40
C ALA A 88 -15.27 -32.04 -3.37
N PHE A 89 -15.59 -30.75 -3.35
CA PHE A 89 -16.95 -30.25 -3.09
C PHE A 89 -17.60 -29.58 -4.30
N HIS A 90 -16.92 -29.51 -5.45
CA HIS A 90 -17.41 -28.88 -6.69
C HIS A 90 -17.87 -27.41 -6.51
N VAL A 91 -17.35 -26.75 -5.48
CA VAL A 91 -17.58 -25.32 -5.23
C VAL A 91 -16.54 -24.50 -5.98
N GLN A 92 -16.93 -23.32 -6.45
CA GLN A 92 -16.01 -22.37 -7.07
C GLN A 92 -15.71 -21.24 -6.08
N GLY A 93 -14.44 -20.85 -5.96
CA GLY A 93 -14.08 -19.66 -5.18
C GLY A 93 -12.72 -19.73 -4.50
N VAL A 94 -12.31 -18.58 -3.94
CA VAL A 94 -11.13 -18.45 -3.08
C VAL A 94 -11.50 -18.74 -1.63
N VAL A 95 -10.53 -19.21 -0.84
CA VAL A 95 -10.75 -19.43 0.59
C VAL A 95 -10.88 -18.07 1.27
N PRO A 96 -11.98 -17.80 2.01
CA PRO A 96 -12.21 -16.51 2.63
C PRO A 96 -11.20 -16.26 3.75
N ASN A 97 -10.20 -15.43 3.48
CA ASN A 97 -9.23 -14.96 4.44
C ASN A 97 -8.90 -13.50 4.16
N ASN A 98 -9.27 -12.63 5.10
CA ASN A 98 -9.07 -11.19 4.95
C ASN A 98 -7.59 -10.85 4.76
N GLU A 99 -6.68 -11.42 5.57
CA GLU A 99 -5.25 -11.11 5.51
C GLU A 99 -4.59 -11.58 4.20
N ALA A 100 -5.02 -12.72 3.65
CA ALA A 100 -4.54 -13.23 2.37
C ALA A 100 -4.95 -12.33 1.20
N ILE A 101 -6.22 -11.89 1.19
CA ILE A 101 -6.76 -11.00 0.15
C ILE A 101 -6.07 -9.63 0.25
N ILE A 102 -5.98 -9.09 1.46
CA ILE A 102 -5.44 -7.76 1.74
C ILE A 102 -3.97 -7.65 1.32
N GLY A 103 -3.12 -8.59 1.71
CA GLY A 103 -1.71 -8.50 1.36
C GLY A 103 -1.48 -8.65 -0.15
N THR A 104 -2.28 -9.46 -0.84
CA THR A 104 -2.23 -9.54 -2.31
C THR A 104 -2.64 -8.21 -2.96
N VAL A 105 -3.68 -7.56 -2.45
CA VAL A 105 -4.11 -6.23 -2.91
C VAL A 105 -3.07 -5.16 -2.59
N LEU A 106 -2.46 -5.19 -1.40
CA LEU A 106 -1.43 -4.25 -0.97
C LEU A 106 -0.16 -4.32 -1.81
N MET A 107 0.21 -5.51 -2.28
CA MET A 107 1.33 -5.68 -3.20
C MET A 107 1.09 -4.97 -4.54
N LYS A 108 -0.17 -4.84 -4.97
CA LYS A 108 -0.54 -4.29 -6.27
C LYS A 108 -0.99 -2.82 -6.24
N TYR A 109 -1.75 -2.45 -5.21
CA TYR A 109 -2.41 -1.15 -5.05
C TYR A 109 -2.10 -0.48 -3.71
N GLY A 110 -1.05 -0.93 -3.01
CA GLY A 110 -0.75 -0.44 -1.66
C GLY A 110 -0.37 1.05 -1.62
N SER A 111 0.16 1.57 -2.72
CA SER A 111 0.51 2.99 -2.85
C SER A 111 -0.74 3.87 -2.89
N GLU A 112 -1.71 3.49 -3.72
CA GLU A 112 -3.01 4.12 -3.86
C GLU A 112 -3.82 3.99 -2.55
N ALA A 113 -3.85 2.79 -1.97
CA ALA A 113 -4.51 2.52 -0.71
C ALA A 113 -3.95 3.37 0.45
N ALA A 114 -2.63 3.56 0.51
CA ALA A 114 -1.99 4.39 1.52
C ALA A 114 -2.36 5.87 1.40
N LEU A 115 -2.46 6.37 0.16
CA LEU A 115 -2.91 7.74 -0.09
C LEU A 115 -4.39 7.92 0.26
N ILE A 116 -5.26 6.99 -0.14
CA ILE A 116 -6.69 7.01 0.22
C ILE A 116 -6.86 6.98 1.73
N PHE A 117 -6.12 6.12 2.44
CA PHE A 117 -6.13 6.07 3.89
C PHE A 117 -5.68 7.39 4.51
N PHE A 118 -4.58 7.98 4.02
CA PHE A 118 -4.04 9.24 4.53
C PHE A 118 -5.03 10.39 4.39
N PHE A 119 -5.55 10.62 3.19
CA PHE A 119 -6.54 11.67 2.95
C PHE A 119 -7.87 11.39 3.66
N GLY A 120 -8.30 10.12 3.70
CA GLY A 120 -9.49 9.69 4.44
C GLY A 120 -9.37 10.00 5.93
N MET A 121 -8.20 9.79 6.53
CA MET A 121 -7.94 10.14 7.93
C MET A 121 -7.93 11.66 8.16
N ILE A 122 -7.36 12.45 7.24
CA ILE A 122 -7.44 13.92 7.31
C ILE A 122 -8.90 14.38 7.29
N VAL A 123 -9.69 13.88 6.34
CA VAL A 123 -11.12 14.20 6.24
C VAL A 123 -11.87 13.77 7.49
N ASN A 124 -11.57 12.59 8.04
CA ASN A 124 -12.16 12.08 9.28
C ASN A 124 -11.90 13.04 10.45
N ILE A 125 -10.66 13.51 10.62
CA ILE A 125 -10.28 14.48 11.64
C ILE A 125 -11.00 15.83 11.41
N VAL A 126 -10.98 16.37 10.19
CA VAL A 126 -11.63 17.64 9.88
C VAL A 126 -13.13 17.59 10.18
N LEU A 127 -13.81 16.50 9.76
CA LEU A 127 -15.22 16.29 10.05
C LEU A 127 -15.47 16.16 11.56
N SER A 128 -14.58 15.51 12.31
CA SER A 128 -14.72 15.39 13.76
C SER A 128 -14.63 16.75 14.50
N ILE A 129 -13.95 17.73 13.89
CA ILE A 129 -13.80 19.09 14.43
C ILE A 129 -14.99 19.98 14.02
N THR A 130 -15.47 19.89 12.78
CA THR A 130 -16.53 20.78 12.26
C THR A 130 -17.95 20.27 12.50
N SER A 131 -18.14 18.95 12.62
CA SER A 131 -19.46 18.31 12.77
C SER A 131 -19.87 18.10 14.22
N ARG A 132 -21.15 17.80 14.44
CA ARG A 132 -21.69 17.35 15.75
C ARG A 132 -21.14 15.98 16.16
N PHE A 133 -20.68 15.18 15.19
CA PHE A 133 -20.14 13.84 15.40
C PHE A 133 -18.62 13.88 15.63
N LYS A 134 -18.20 13.82 16.90
CA LYS A 134 -16.78 13.92 17.31
C LYS A 134 -16.05 12.56 17.31
N PHE A 135 -16.36 11.69 16.37
CA PHE A 135 -15.79 10.34 16.31
C PHE A 135 -14.60 10.30 15.35
N ILE A 136 -13.47 9.80 15.84
CA ILE A 136 -12.28 9.57 15.02
C ILE A 136 -12.06 8.06 14.89
N TYR A 137 -11.89 7.58 13.66
CA TYR A 137 -11.68 6.15 13.42
C TYR A 137 -10.23 5.76 13.75
N LEU A 138 -10.00 5.22 14.95
CA LEU A 138 -8.65 4.91 15.44
C LEU A 138 -8.11 3.54 15.02
N THR A 139 -8.95 2.63 14.51
CA THR A 139 -8.52 1.28 14.11
C THR A 139 -7.79 1.29 12.77
N GLY A 140 -6.50 1.62 12.80
CA GLY A 140 -5.68 1.83 11.60
C GLY A 140 -5.69 0.64 10.62
N HIS A 141 -5.51 -0.60 11.09
CA HIS A 141 -5.44 -1.76 10.18
C HIS A 141 -6.74 -1.98 9.39
N VAL A 142 -7.91 -1.79 10.03
CA VAL A 142 -9.22 -1.93 9.37
C VAL A 142 -9.49 -0.74 8.46
N ALA A 143 -9.15 0.49 8.87
CA ALA A 143 -9.30 1.65 8.00
C ALA A 143 -8.41 1.53 6.76
N PHE A 144 -7.20 1.02 6.93
CA PHE A 144 -6.28 0.75 5.83
C PHE A 144 -6.78 -0.40 4.94
N TYR A 145 -7.41 -1.42 5.52
CA TYR A 145 -8.12 -2.45 4.75
C TYR A 145 -9.23 -1.85 3.89
N MET A 146 -10.11 -1.04 4.49
CA MET A 146 -11.22 -0.41 3.76
C MET A 146 -10.70 0.52 2.65
N ALA A 147 -9.62 1.28 2.91
CA ALA A 147 -8.96 2.07 1.88
C ALA A 147 -8.40 1.20 0.74
N SER A 148 -7.85 0.03 1.06
CA SER A 148 -7.35 -0.92 0.05
C SER A 148 -8.49 -1.51 -0.79
N MET A 149 -9.65 -1.80 -0.19
CA MET A 149 -10.82 -2.27 -0.92
C MET A 149 -11.47 -1.19 -1.78
N LEU A 150 -11.39 0.08 -1.38
CA LEU A 150 -11.85 1.21 -2.19
C LEU A 150 -10.90 1.53 -3.36
N ALA A 151 -9.64 1.12 -3.28
CA ALA A 151 -8.65 1.33 -4.33
C ALA A 151 -8.80 0.35 -5.52
N VAL A 152 -9.51 -0.77 -5.31
CA VAL A 152 -9.70 -1.86 -6.28
C VAL A 152 -11.05 -1.73 -6.96
#